data_AF-A0A5C3F7U0-F1
#
_entry.id   AF-A0A5C3F7U0-F1
#
_cell.length_a   1.000
_cell.length_b   1.000
_cell.length_c   1.000
_cell.angle_alpha   90.00
_cell.angle_beta   90.00
_cell.angle_gamma   90.00
#
_symmetry.space_group_name_H-M   'P 1'
#
loop_
_entity.id
_entity.type
_entity.pdbx_description
1 polymer ?
#
loop_
_entity_poly.entity_id
_entity_poly.type
_entity_poly.pdbx_seq_one_letter_code
_entity_poly.pdbx_strand_id
1 'polypeptide(L)'
;MLSFKLSITAAIVAALALFTYTEACERGLSWGTEDILGTKMGKGYVSWYWHWQDAANKYLDQRGLEFVPCFWGPKYQDKWNQRKKEMAHDLPKHILAFNEPEIPGQANMGPKHAARLFMQEIQPYAKKGVKLSSPQMVYKLDWLETFMDECDKLGCQIDFMALHWYGTHKDLTAFKKWISSVHKRFNRPIWVTEYGITSAAGASQQDIKNFHMKATTWMEQTGYVQRASWLGCFKVNSPPDSYASNKNAFFNGNGSLRDLAYWYIYTSGSNSKRDTIPHHRHQRSLPGMVHVPRSGVVHTDLDGATIIDDEDTFEPYQDIVECDDYCQLRKASIEKFEAKYGRLVDEEADDDEEATKA
;
A
#
# COMPACT_ATOMS: atom_id res chain seq x y z
N MET A 1 -1.07 3.53 78.27
CA MET A 1 -1.15 4.50 77.16
C MET A 1 -0.37 3.93 75.97
N LEU A 2 -1.03 3.16 75.10
CA LEU A 2 -0.44 2.65 73.86
C LEU A 2 -0.69 3.69 72.75
N SER A 3 0.36 4.21 72.15
CA SER A 3 0.29 5.15 71.03
C SER A 3 0.30 4.38 69.71
N PHE A 4 -0.85 4.32 69.04
CA PHE A 4 -0.96 3.82 67.67
C PHE A 4 -0.36 4.84 66.71
N LYS A 5 0.78 4.53 66.08
CA LYS A 5 1.25 5.25 64.90
C LYS A 5 0.71 4.57 63.65
N LEU A 6 -0.27 5.21 63.04
CA LEU A 6 -0.82 4.91 61.73
C LEU A 6 0.27 5.21 60.68
N SER A 7 0.87 4.17 60.08
CA SER A 7 1.71 4.35 58.88
C SER A 7 0.82 4.25 57.65
N ILE A 8 0.62 5.39 56.98
CA ILE A 8 -0.02 5.49 55.68
C ILE A 8 1.01 5.03 54.64
N THR A 9 0.95 3.77 54.21
CA THR A 9 1.61 3.33 52.99
C THR A 9 0.84 3.87 51.79
N ALA A 10 1.38 4.91 51.16
CA ALA A 10 0.91 5.40 49.88
C ALA A 10 1.19 4.34 48.80
N ALA A 11 0.13 3.76 48.24
CA ALA A 11 0.22 2.92 47.04
C ALA A 11 0.40 3.84 45.83
N ILE A 12 1.64 3.95 45.33
CA ILE A 12 1.91 4.54 44.02
C ILE A 12 1.54 3.48 42.98
N VAL A 13 0.35 3.60 42.40
CA VAL A 13 0.00 2.88 41.17
C VAL A 13 0.74 3.57 40.03
N ALA A 14 1.88 3.01 39.62
CA ALA A 14 2.53 3.38 38.38
C ALA A 14 1.66 2.88 37.23
N ALA A 15 0.86 3.77 36.63
CA ALA A 15 0.23 3.53 35.34
C ALA A 15 1.33 3.46 34.28
N LEU A 16 1.82 2.25 34.01
CA LEU A 16 2.57 1.97 32.79
C LEU A 16 1.59 2.12 31.63
N ALA A 17 1.57 3.31 31.03
CA ALA A 17 1.05 3.46 29.68
C ALA A 17 1.86 2.51 28.80
N LEU A 18 1.26 1.36 28.45
CA LEU A 18 1.75 0.53 27.36
C LEU A 18 1.61 1.39 26.11
N PHE A 19 2.67 2.11 25.75
CA PHE A 19 2.83 2.59 24.39
C PHE A 19 2.89 1.32 23.53
N THR A 20 1.76 0.96 22.93
CA THR A 20 1.78 0.08 21.77
C THR A 20 2.60 0.83 20.73
N TYR A 21 3.86 0.41 20.54
CA TYR A 21 4.61 0.78 19.36
C TYR A 21 3.85 0.17 18.19
N THR A 22 2.98 0.98 17.62
CA THR A 22 2.41 0.71 16.32
C THR A 22 3.59 0.71 15.36
N GLU A 23 3.98 -0.48 14.87
CA GLU A 23 4.97 -0.54 13.81
C GLU A 23 4.43 0.23 12.60
N ALA A 24 5.21 1.20 12.12
CA ALA A 24 4.82 2.01 10.99
C ALA A 24 4.62 1.12 9.75
N CYS A 25 3.63 1.45 8.93
CA CYS A 25 3.35 0.75 7.68
C CYS A 25 4.62 0.66 6.80
N GLU A 26 5.02 -0.55 6.44
CA GLU A 26 6.17 -0.79 5.58
C GLU A 26 5.81 -0.61 4.10
N ARG A 27 6.63 0.16 3.38
CA ARG A 27 6.43 0.40 1.95
C ARG A 27 6.95 -0.78 1.12
N GLY A 28 6.17 -1.16 0.12
CA GLY A 28 6.41 -2.31 -0.74
C GLY A 28 6.44 -1.96 -2.21
N LEU A 29 6.93 -2.89 -3.02
CA LEU A 29 7.00 -2.75 -4.47
C LEU A 29 6.24 -3.90 -5.17
N SER A 30 5.13 -3.59 -5.84
CA SER A 30 4.45 -4.50 -6.78
C SER A 30 5.21 -4.44 -8.10
N TRP A 31 6.19 -5.33 -8.25
CA TRP A 31 7.21 -5.26 -9.30
C TRP A 31 6.63 -5.71 -10.65
N GLY A 32 6.50 -4.78 -11.60
CA GLY A 32 5.88 -5.02 -12.92
C GLY A 32 6.74 -4.58 -14.10
N THR A 33 8.06 -4.62 -13.94
CA THR A 33 9.03 -4.18 -14.95
C THR A 33 10.25 -5.10 -14.94
N GLU A 34 11.16 -4.91 -15.90
CA GLU A 34 12.38 -5.70 -15.99
C GLU A 34 13.25 -5.62 -14.72
N ASP A 35 13.84 -6.75 -14.34
CA ASP A 35 14.59 -6.87 -13.10
C ASP A 35 15.72 -5.86 -12.96
N ILE A 36 16.38 -5.51 -14.07
CA ILE A 36 17.52 -4.58 -14.08
C ILE A 36 17.17 -3.21 -13.50
N LEU A 37 15.91 -2.75 -13.60
CA LEU A 37 15.51 -1.50 -12.95
C LEU A 37 15.51 -1.58 -11.42
N GLY A 38 15.60 -2.79 -10.85
CA GLY A 38 15.86 -2.99 -9.43
C GLY A 38 17.19 -2.39 -9.00
N THR A 39 18.15 -2.15 -9.91
CA THR A 39 19.37 -1.42 -9.57
C THR A 39 19.12 0.05 -9.25
N LYS A 40 18.04 0.62 -9.78
CA LYS A 40 17.64 2.02 -9.56
C LYS A 40 16.92 2.23 -8.23
N MET A 41 16.32 1.18 -7.68
CA MET A 41 15.60 1.27 -6.42
C MET A 41 16.58 1.35 -5.25
N GLY A 42 16.51 2.41 -4.45
CA GLY A 42 17.16 2.42 -3.14
C GLY A 42 16.34 1.64 -2.12
N LYS A 43 16.98 1.22 -1.03
CA LYS A 43 16.25 0.60 0.08
C LYS A 43 15.32 1.62 0.76
N GLY A 44 15.81 2.81 1.11
CA GLY A 44 14.98 3.87 1.71
C GLY A 44 14.01 3.35 2.78
N TYR A 45 12.73 3.70 2.64
CA TYR A 45 11.59 3.19 3.43
C TYR A 45 10.95 1.92 2.86
N VAL A 46 11.42 1.40 1.71
CA VAL A 46 10.92 0.15 1.13
C VAL A 46 11.63 -1.06 1.75
N SER A 47 10.88 -2.04 2.22
CA SER A 47 11.41 -3.23 2.92
C SER A 47 11.06 -4.55 2.24
N TRP A 48 10.10 -4.55 1.31
CA TRP A 48 9.58 -5.75 0.68
C TRP A 48 9.15 -5.47 -0.75
N TYR A 49 9.04 -6.53 -1.53
CA TYR A 49 8.49 -6.49 -2.86
C TYR A 49 7.82 -7.81 -3.19
N TRP A 50 6.99 -7.79 -4.21
CA TRP A 50 6.32 -8.97 -4.71
C TRP A 50 6.10 -8.85 -6.21
N HIS A 51 5.76 -9.98 -6.82
CA HIS A 51 5.33 -10.06 -8.20
C HIS A 51 4.14 -11.02 -8.27
N TRP A 52 3.19 -10.75 -9.16
CA TRP A 52 1.99 -11.57 -9.35
C TRP A 52 2.24 -13.07 -9.58
N GLN A 53 3.24 -13.44 -10.38
CA GLN A 53 3.56 -14.85 -10.69
C GLN A 53 5.06 -15.14 -10.87
N ASP A 54 5.88 -14.13 -11.13
CA ASP A 54 7.28 -14.32 -11.48
C ASP A 54 8.19 -14.42 -10.26
N ALA A 55 9.49 -14.50 -10.52
CA ALA A 55 10.49 -14.79 -9.51
C ALA A 55 10.98 -13.59 -8.72
N ALA A 56 11.73 -13.90 -7.66
CA ALA A 56 12.50 -12.93 -6.94
C ALA A 56 13.42 -12.17 -7.91
N ASN A 57 13.42 -10.84 -7.81
CA ASN A 57 14.34 -9.97 -8.49
C ASN A 57 15.64 -9.90 -7.70
N LYS A 58 16.68 -10.54 -8.24
CA LYS A 58 18.01 -10.61 -7.62
C LYS A 58 18.59 -9.24 -7.21
N TYR A 59 18.27 -8.16 -7.92
CA TYR A 59 18.81 -6.83 -7.61
C TYR A 59 18.13 -6.21 -6.38
N LEU A 60 16.85 -6.53 -6.15
CA LEU A 60 16.11 -6.15 -4.94
C LEU A 60 16.51 -7.03 -3.75
N ASP A 61 16.72 -8.33 -3.98
CA ASP A 61 17.22 -9.25 -2.94
C ASP A 61 18.61 -8.83 -2.43
N GLN A 62 19.51 -8.44 -3.33
CA GLN A 62 20.84 -7.92 -2.97
C GLN A 62 20.79 -6.64 -2.13
N ARG A 63 19.67 -5.90 -2.16
CA ARG A 63 19.41 -4.72 -1.32
C ARG A 63 18.76 -5.08 0.01
N GLY A 64 18.47 -6.37 0.22
CA GLY A 64 17.85 -6.91 1.43
C GLY A 64 16.36 -6.60 1.54
N LEU A 65 15.67 -6.40 0.41
CA LEU A 65 14.21 -6.37 0.40
C LEU A 65 13.68 -7.81 0.48
N GLU A 66 12.62 -8.01 1.25
CA GLU A 66 11.94 -9.30 1.33
C GLU A 66 11.14 -9.56 0.04
N PHE A 67 11.40 -10.69 -0.62
CA PHE A 67 10.51 -11.20 -1.67
C PHE A 67 9.32 -11.94 -1.07
N VAL A 68 8.11 -11.52 -1.44
CA VAL A 68 6.86 -12.18 -1.04
C VAL A 68 6.24 -12.88 -2.27
N PRO A 69 6.33 -14.22 -2.39
CA PRO A 69 5.71 -14.93 -3.50
C PRO A 69 4.18 -14.89 -3.43
N CYS A 70 3.56 -14.76 -4.60
CA CYS A 70 2.11 -14.74 -4.77
C CYS A 70 1.64 -16.00 -5.51
N PHE A 71 0.60 -16.65 -5.00
CA PHE A 71 -0.17 -17.60 -5.80
C PHE A 71 -1.36 -16.88 -6.44
N TRP A 72 -1.14 -16.28 -7.61
CA TRP A 72 -2.16 -15.50 -8.32
C TRP A 72 -3.49 -16.26 -8.49
N GLY A 73 -3.41 -17.53 -8.88
CA GLY A 73 -4.54 -18.42 -9.09
C GLY A 73 -4.27 -19.48 -10.16
N PRO A 74 -5.25 -20.34 -10.47
CA PRO A 74 -5.07 -21.50 -11.35
C PRO A 74 -4.53 -21.18 -12.75
N LYS A 75 -4.79 -19.98 -13.27
CA LYS A 75 -4.28 -19.51 -14.57
C LYS A 75 -2.75 -19.58 -14.67
N TYR A 76 -2.03 -19.35 -13.56
CA TYR A 76 -0.57 -19.37 -13.51
C TYR A 76 -0.04 -20.51 -12.63
N GLN A 77 -0.74 -21.65 -12.60
CA GLN A 77 -0.36 -22.82 -11.79
C GLN A 77 1.08 -23.30 -12.07
N ASP A 78 1.54 -23.24 -13.32
CA ASP A 78 2.92 -23.67 -13.66
C ASP A 78 3.98 -22.76 -13.04
N LYS A 79 3.72 -21.46 -13.01
CA LYS A 79 4.58 -20.48 -12.33
C LYS A 79 4.55 -20.70 -10.83
N TRP A 80 3.37 -20.94 -10.25
CA TRP A 80 3.25 -21.31 -8.84
C TRP A 80 4.01 -22.60 -8.50
N ASN A 81 3.93 -23.63 -9.34
CA ASN A 81 4.70 -24.87 -9.17
C ASN A 81 6.22 -24.62 -9.21
N GLN A 82 6.70 -23.65 -10.00
CA GLN A 82 8.09 -23.19 -9.94
C GLN A 82 8.40 -22.50 -8.62
N ARG A 83 7.54 -21.58 -8.15
CA ARG A 83 7.68 -20.95 -6.82
C ARG A 83 7.77 -22.00 -5.71
N LYS A 84 6.91 -23.03 -5.73
CA LYS A 84 6.93 -24.12 -4.74
C LYS A 84 8.26 -24.90 -4.72
N LYS A 85 8.91 -25.09 -5.88
CA LYS A 85 10.23 -25.72 -5.95
C LYS A 85 11.30 -24.84 -5.31
N GLU A 86 11.25 -23.53 -5.55
CA GLU A 86 12.19 -22.58 -4.94
C GLU A 86 11.98 -22.48 -3.42
N MET A 87 10.72 -22.40 -2.97
CA MET A 87 10.34 -22.38 -1.56
C MET A 87 10.65 -23.68 -0.79
N ALA A 88 10.99 -24.77 -1.50
CA ALA A 88 11.49 -25.98 -0.88
C ALA A 88 12.96 -25.85 -0.43
N HIS A 89 13.69 -24.91 -1.01
CA HIS A 89 15.09 -24.61 -0.68
C HIS A 89 15.25 -23.35 0.16
N ASP A 90 14.44 -22.32 -0.12
CA ASP A 90 14.46 -21.05 0.60
C ASP A 90 13.04 -20.63 1.00
N LEU A 91 12.70 -20.83 2.26
CA LEU A 91 11.35 -20.63 2.75
C LEU A 91 11.06 -19.13 2.95
N PRO A 92 10.03 -18.56 2.32
CA PRO A 92 9.70 -17.15 2.50
C PRO A 92 9.09 -16.91 3.89
N LYS A 93 9.12 -15.66 4.35
CA LYS A 93 8.45 -15.28 5.60
C LYS A 93 6.94 -15.11 5.41
N HIS A 94 6.53 -14.63 4.23
CA HIS A 94 5.13 -14.38 3.89
C HIS A 94 4.78 -14.95 2.51
N ILE A 95 3.50 -15.30 2.31
CA ILE A 95 2.93 -15.66 1.01
C ILE A 95 1.65 -14.84 0.80
N LEU A 96 1.53 -14.27 -0.40
CA LEU A 96 0.27 -13.70 -0.88
C LEU A 96 -0.59 -14.78 -1.55
N ALA A 97 -1.85 -14.83 -1.18
CA ALA A 97 -2.86 -15.70 -1.79
C ALA A 97 -3.44 -15.06 -3.07
N PHE A 98 -4.57 -15.61 -3.53
CA PHE A 98 -5.14 -15.36 -4.85
C PHE A 98 -5.35 -13.89 -5.17
N ASN A 99 -5.04 -13.52 -6.42
CA ASN A 99 -5.18 -12.17 -6.94
C ASN A 99 -6.60 -11.93 -7.46
N GLU A 100 -7.36 -11.08 -6.78
CA GLU A 100 -8.68 -10.61 -7.22
C GLU A 100 -9.63 -11.75 -7.64
N PRO A 101 -9.81 -12.79 -6.82
CA PRO A 101 -10.62 -13.95 -7.19
C PRO A 101 -12.09 -13.63 -7.43
N GLU A 102 -12.60 -12.49 -6.94
CA GLU A 102 -13.97 -12.04 -7.22
C GLU A 102 -14.17 -11.47 -8.62
N ILE A 103 -13.08 -11.15 -9.34
CA ILE A 103 -13.13 -10.47 -10.63
C ILE A 103 -13.07 -11.51 -11.76
N PRO A 104 -14.06 -11.53 -12.68
CA PRO A 104 -14.11 -12.52 -13.76
C PRO A 104 -12.87 -12.52 -14.69
N GLY A 105 -12.24 -11.36 -14.89
CA GLY A 105 -11.03 -11.20 -15.71
C GLY A 105 -9.72 -11.60 -15.01
N GLN A 106 -9.77 -11.90 -13.71
CA GLN A 106 -8.61 -12.15 -12.86
C GLN A 106 -8.60 -13.62 -12.43
N ALA A 107 -8.30 -13.94 -11.17
CA ALA A 107 -8.25 -15.34 -10.74
C ALA A 107 -9.61 -16.04 -10.81
N ASN A 108 -10.72 -15.28 -10.77
CA ASN A 108 -12.08 -15.72 -11.05
C ASN A 108 -12.47 -17.06 -10.39
N MET A 109 -12.62 -17.03 -9.07
CA MET A 109 -12.95 -18.20 -8.26
C MET A 109 -14.13 -17.91 -7.33
N GLY A 110 -14.99 -18.90 -7.15
CA GLY A 110 -15.98 -18.86 -6.07
C GLY A 110 -15.30 -19.01 -4.70
N PRO A 111 -15.83 -18.37 -3.63
CA PRO A 111 -15.14 -18.28 -2.33
C PRO A 111 -14.89 -19.65 -1.68
N LYS A 112 -15.85 -20.57 -1.76
CA LYS A 112 -15.68 -21.93 -1.23
C LYS A 112 -14.66 -22.76 -2.01
N HIS A 113 -14.57 -22.55 -3.32
CA HIS A 113 -13.56 -23.21 -4.14
C HIS A 113 -12.17 -22.67 -3.80
N ALA A 114 -12.04 -21.35 -3.69
CA ALA A 114 -10.81 -20.69 -3.28
C ALA A 114 -10.33 -21.18 -1.90
N ALA A 115 -11.22 -21.35 -0.91
CA ALA A 115 -10.84 -21.87 0.41
C ALA A 115 -10.29 -23.31 0.34
N ARG A 116 -10.89 -24.18 -0.47
CA ARG A 116 -10.35 -25.55 -0.69
C ARG A 116 -8.99 -25.52 -1.41
N LEU A 117 -8.85 -24.67 -2.41
CA LEU A 117 -7.57 -24.50 -3.12
C LEU A 117 -6.50 -23.93 -2.19
N PHE A 118 -6.85 -23.01 -1.30
CA PHE A 118 -5.96 -22.46 -0.29
C PHE A 118 -5.41 -23.58 0.62
N MET A 119 -6.29 -24.47 1.08
CA MET A 119 -5.89 -25.63 1.89
C MET A 119 -4.92 -26.57 1.16
N GLN A 120 -5.07 -26.70 -0.15
CA GLN A 120 -4.20 -27.54 -0.97
C GLN A 120 -2.83 -26.88 -1.24
N GLU A 121 -2.84 -25.61 -1.63
CA GLU A 121 -1.68 -24.97 -2.27
C GLU A 121 -0.89 -24.04 -1.34
N ILE A 122 -1.54 -23.46 -0.32
CA ILE A 122 -0.96 -22.40 0.52
C ILE A 122 -0.87 -22.83 2.00
N GLN A 123 -1.92 -23.44 2.56
CA GLN A 123 -1.95 -23.90 3.96
C GLN A 123 -0.76 -24.77 4.39
N PRO A 124 -0.16 -25.63 3.54
CA PRO A 124 1.02 -26.41 3.94
C PRO A 124 2.20 -25.56 4.43
N TYR A 125 2.29 -24.29 4.02
CA TYR A 125 3.38 -23.39 4.41
C TYR A 125 3.19 -22.78 5.81
N ALA A 126 1.95 -22.66 6.31
CA ALA A 126 1.69 -22.22 7.69
C ALA A 126 2.39 -23.13 8.71
N LYS A 127 2.37 -24.45 8.48
CA LYS A 127 3.06 -25.44 9.34
C LYS A 127 4.58 -25.29 9.34
N LYS A 128 5.14 -24.57 8.37
CA LYS A 128 6.57 -24.25 8.27
C LYS A 128 6.90 -22.87 8.85
N GLY A 129 5.93 -22.17 9.42
CA GLY A 129 6.10 -20.84 10.02
C GLY A 129 5.92 -19.68 9.03
N VAL A 130 5.46 -19.93 7.81
CA VAL A 130 5.17 -18.88 6.83
C VAL A 130 3.83 -18.22 7.16
N LYS A 131 3.79 -16.88 7.14
CA LYS A 131 2.56 -16.11 7.34
C LYS A 131 1.77 -15.98 6.04
N LEU A 132 0.48 -16.22 6.08
CA LEU A 132 -0.35 -16.35 4.88
C LEU A 132 -1.39 -15.23 4.79
N SER A 133 -1.52 -14.62 3.62
CA SER A 133 -2.56 -13.61 3.40
C SER A 133 -3.93 -14.22 3.14
N SER A 134 -4.99 -13.44 3.36
CA SER A 134 -6.26 -13.63 2.65
C SER A 134 -6.07 -13.45 1.14
N PRO A 135 -7.04 -13.86 0.30
CA PRO A 135 -7.08 -13.41 -1.09
C PRO A 135 -7.05 -11.87 -1.17
N GLN A 136 -6.45 -11.36 -2.24
CA GLN A 136 -6.21 -9.93 -2.47
C GLN A 136 -7.46 -9.30 -3.10
N MET A 137 -8.33 -8.70 -2.27
CA MET A 137 -9.68 -8.28 -2.67
C MET A 137 -9.73 -6.81 -3.12
N VAL A 138 -10.55 -6.49 -4.11
CA VAL A 138 -10.77 -5.15 -4.67
C VAL A 138 -12.04 -4.49 -4.13
N TYR A 139 -13.16 -5.22 -4.08
CA TYR A 139 -14.47 -4.61 -3.79
C TYR A 139 -15.49 -5.48 -3.05
N LYS A 140 -15.36 -6.81 -3.06
CA LYS A 140 -16.48 -7.71 -2.70
C LYS A 140 -16.37 -8.33 -1.30
N LEU A 141 -16.86 -7.63 -0.28
CA LEU A 141 -16.83 -8.10 1.12
C LEU A 141 -17.58 -9.42 1.33
N ASP A 142 -18.75 -9.61 0.71
CA ASP A 142 -19.54 -10.83 0.93
C ASP A 142 -18.86 -12.09 0.36
N TRP A 143 -18.08 -11.94 -0.71
CA TRP A 143 -17.17 -12.99 -1.19
C TRP A 143 -16.12 -13.31 -0.13
N LEU A 144 -15.45 -12.28 0.42
CA LEU A 144 -14.41 -12.44 1.43
C LEU A 144 -14.95 -13.08 2.72
N GLU A 145 -16.13 -12.66 3.19
CA GLU A 145 -16.81 -13.30 4.32
C GLU A 145 -17.06 -14.79 4.06
N THR A 146 -17.59 -15.13 2.89
CA THR A 146 -17.87 -16.53 2.54
C THR A 146 -16.58 -17.36 2.45
N PHE A 147 -15.48 -16.76 1.97
CA PHE A 147 -14.18 -17.41 1.94
C PHE A 147 -13.67 -17.65 3.35
N MET A 148 -13.69 -16.63 4.22
CA MET A 148 -13.20 -16.73 5.60
C MET A 148 -14.03 -17.74 6.43
N ASP A 149 -15.36 -17.73 6.30
CA ASP A 149 -16.25 -18.69 6.97
C ASP A 149 -15.99 -20.14 6.52
N GLU A 150 -15.68 -20.35 5.25
CA GLU A 150 -15.30 -21.69 4.76
C GLU A 150 -13.89 -22.06 5.24
N CYS A 151 -12.97 -21.09 5.29
CA CYS A 151 -11.62 -21.29 5.76
C CYS A 151 -11.57 -21.68 7.24
N ASP A 152 -12.40 -21.06 8.09
CA ASP A 152 -12.52 -21.41 9.50
C ASP A 152 -13.01 -22.86 9.67
N LYS A 153 -13.94 -23.33 8.83
CA LYS A 153 -14.41 -24.73 8.85
C LYS A 153 -13.34 -25.72 8.40
N LEU A 154 -12.49 -25.33 7.46
CA LEU A 154 -11.42 -26.17 6.92
C LEU A 154 -10.14 -26.12 7.77
N GLY A 155 -10.02 -25.15 8.69
CA GLY A 155 -8.82 -24.93 9.50
C GLY A 155 -7.71 -24.20 8.76
N CYS A 156 -8.05 -23.24 7.90
CA CYS A 156 -7.06 -22.33 7.29
C CYS A 156 -6.37 -21.48 8.37
N GLN A 157 -5.09 -21.19 8.17
CA GLN A 157 -4.40 -20.12 8.86
C GLN A 157 -4.31 -18.92 7.91
N ILE A 158 -4.86 -17.79 8.34
CA ILE A 158 -4.78 -16.51 7.62
C ILE A 158 -4.22 -15.50 8.62
N ASP A 159 -3.04 -14.97 8.36
CA ASP A 159 -2.31 -14.11 9.29
C ASP A 159 -2.61 -12.62 9.09
N PHE A 160 -2.95 -12.22 7.86
CA PHE A 160 -3.25 -10.82 7.50
C PHE A 160 -4.23 -10.76 6.32
N MET A 161 -4.95 -9.64 6.20
CA MET A 161 -5.88 -9.41 5.09
C MET A 161 -5.17 -8.63 3.99
N ALA A 162 -5.18 -9.14 2.76
CA ALA A 162 -4.62 -8.46 1.61
C ALA A 162 -5.71 -7.76 0.78
N LEU A 163 -5.46 -6.51 0.39
CA LEU A 163 -6.42 -5.66 -0.28
C LEU A 163 -5.78 -4.87 -1.41
N HIS A 164 -6.57 -4.68 -2.46
CA HIS A 164 -6.29 -3.76 -3.55
C HIS A 164 -7.24 -2.56 -3.47
N TRP A 165 -6.78 -1.41 -3.97
CA TRP A 165 -7.66 -0.28 -4.21
C TRP A 165 -7.25 0.49 -5.47
N TYR A 166 -8.20 0.65 -6.37
CA TYR A 166 -8.08 1.60 -7.48
C TYR A 166 -9.28 2.55 -7.48
N GLY A 167 -9.06 3.79 -7.86
CA GLY A 167 -10.08 4.81 -7.94
C GLY A 167 -9.53 6.14 -8.40
N THR A 168 -10.21 7.23 -8.06
CA THR A 168 -9.83 8.57 -8.47
C THR A 168 -8.99 9.26 -7.41
N HIS A 169 -8.23 10.29 -7.81
CA HIS A 169 -7.44 11.10 -6.89
C HIS A 169 -8.30 11.87 -5.85
N LYS A 170 -9.63 11.95 -6.05
CA LYS A 170 -10.57 12.60 -5.14
C LYS A 170 -11.12 11.67 -4.05
N ASP A 171 -10.98 10.35 -4.23
CA ASP A 171 -11.68 9.34 -3.44
C ASP A 171 -10.88 8.79 -2.24
N LEU A 172 -10.12 9.66 -1.55
CA LEU A 172 -9.37 9.26 -0.36
C LEU A 172 -10.30 8.71 0.74
N THR A 173 -11.47 9.30 0.93
CA THR A 173 -12.46 8.80 1.90
C THR A 173 -12.92 7.38 1.57
N ALA A 174 -13.16 7.07 0.29
CA ALA A 174 -13.54 5.73 -0.13
C ALA A 174 -12.39 4.72 0.03
N PHE A 175 -11.14 5.15 -0.20
CA PHE A 175 -9.93 4.38 0.10
C PHE A 175 -9.87 4.00 1.58
N LYS A 176 -9.96 4.98 2.49
CA LYS A 176 -9.95 4.76 3.93
C LYS A 176 -11.10 3.84 4.35
N LYS A 177 -12.32 4.11 3.87
CA LYS A 177 -13.52 3.34 4.20
C LYS A 177 -13.41 1.88 3.79
N TRP A 178 -12.87 1.57 2.61
CA TRP A 178 -12.66 0.19 2.16
C TRP A 178 -11.76 -0.60 3.13
N ILE A 179 -10.60 -0.02 3.46
CA ILE A 179 -9.60 -0.63 4.32
C ILE A 179 -10.14 -0.80 5.76
N SER A 180 -10.77 0.25 6.30
CA SER A 180 -11.34 0.21 7.66
C SER A 180 -12.51 -0.76 7.77
N SER A 181 -13.33 -0.92 6.71
CA SER A 181 -14.42 -1.92 6.65
C SER A 181 -13.89 -3.34 6.85
N VAL A 182 -12.85 -3.70 6.09
CA VAL A 182 -12.23 -5.03 6.15
C VAL A 182 -11.60 -5.24 7.52
N HIS A 183 -10.84 -4.26 8.01
CA HIS A 183 -10.22 -4.35 9.33
C HIS A 183 -11.26 -4.55 10.43
N LYS A 184 -12.33 -3.74 10.46
CA LYS A 184 -13.40 -3.86 11.45
C LYS A 184 -14.12 -5.21 11.39
N ARG A 185 -14.23 -5.82 10.20
CA ARG A 185 -14.87 -7.13 10.06
C ARG A 185 -14.02 -8.29 10.55
N PHE A 186 -12.72 -8.28 10.25
CA PHE A 186 -11.87 -9.46 10.45
C PHE A 186 -10.88 -9.29 11.61
N ASN A 187 -10.67 -8.06 12.09
CA ASN A 187 -9.77 -7.69 13.18
C ASN A 187 -8.38 -8.34 13.04
N ARG A 188 -7.81 -8.21 11.84
CA ARG A 188 -6.50 -8.74 11.45
C ARG A 188 -5.69 -7.64 10.76
N PRO A 189 -4.35 -7.66 10.86
CA PRO A 189 -3.53 -6.69 10.15
C PRO A 189 -3.85 -6.63 8.67
N ILE A 190 -3.78 -5.42 8.10
CA ILE A 190 -4.05 -5.16 6.69
C ILE A 190 -2.73 -4.98 5.94
N TRP A 191 -2.63 -5.64 4.78
CA TRP A 191 -1.67 -5.34 3.74
C TRP A 191 -2.42 -4.78 2.53
N VAL A 192 -2.08 -3.56 2.11
CA VAL A 192 -2.58 -2.98 0.86
C VAL A 192 -1.57 -3.34 -0.24
N THR A 193 -1.74 -4.50 -0.86
CA THR A 193 -0.77 -5.05 -1.81
C THR A 193 -0.74 -4.30 -3.15
N GLU A 194 -1.82 -3.59 -3.46
CA GLU A 194 -1.89 -2.62 -4.55
C GLU A 194 -2.77 -1.42 -4.18
N TYR A 195 -2.30 -0.22 -4.48
CA TYR A 195 -3.16 0.94 -4.59
C TYR A 195 -2.68 1.88 -5.70
N GLY A 196 -3.60 2.53 -6.40
CA GLY A 196 -3.28 3.42 -7.52
C GLY A 196 -4.47 4.20 -8.03
N ILE A 197 -4.19 5.17 -8.92
CA ILE A 197 -5.22 5.93 -9.63
C ILE A 197 -5.55 5.27 -10.97
N THR A 198 -6.83 5.20 -11.33
CA THR A 198 -7.28 4.65 -12.61
C THR A 198 -6.98 5.60 -13.77
N SER A 199 -6.80 5.07 -14.97
CA SER A 199 -6.62 5.87 -16.19
C SER A 199 -7.84 6.75 -16.47
N ALA A 200 -9.04 6.20 -16.26
CA ALA A 200 -10.32 6.89 -16.46
C ALA A 200 -10.54 8.09 -15.51
N ALA A 201 -9.80 8.18 -14.40
CA ALA A 201 -9.86 9.33 -13.50
C ALA A 201 -9.30 10.63 -14.13
N GLY A 202 -8.59 10.53 -15.27
CA GLY A 202 -8.07 11.69 -16.00
C GLY A 202 -7.17 12.61 -15.15
N ALA A 203 -6.54 12.05 -14.12
CA ALA A 203 -5.81 12.83 -13.11
C ALA A 203 -4.52 13.43 -13.69
N SER A 204 -4.19 14.65 -13.26
CA SER A 204 -2.86 15.21 -13.53
C SER A 204 -1.80 14.45 -12.71
N GLN A 205 -0.53 14.59 -13.09
CA GLN A 205 0.57 14.00 -12.32
C GLN A 205 0.60 14.55 -10.88
N GLN A 206 0.30 15.84 -10.71
CA GLN A 206 0.22 16.48 -9.39
C GLN A 206 -0.93 15.90 -8.54
N ASP A 207 -2.08 15.62 -9.14
CA ASP A 207 -3.23 15.01 -8.44
C ASP A 207 -2.90 13.60 -7.94
N ILE A 208 -2.24 12.79 -8.78
CA ILE A 208 -1.80 11.44 -8.42
C ILE A 208 -0.78 11.49 -7.28
N LYS A 209 0.21 12.39 -7.37
CA LYS A 209 1.19 12.59 -6.29
C LYS A 209 0.51 13.02 -4.99
N ASN A 210 -0.44 13.95 -5.04
CA ASN A 210 -1.17 14.40 -3.86
C ASN A 210 -1.97 13.26 -3.21
N PHE A 211 -2.69 12.45 -4.00
CA PHE A 211 -3.40 11.29 -3.48
C PHE A 211 -2.44 10.26 -2.88
N HIS A 212 -1.39 9.91 -3.62
CA HIS A 212 -0.38 8.94 -3.20
C HIS A 212 0.25 9.32 -1.86
N MET A 213 0.61 10.60 -1.69
CA MET A 213 1.16 11.11 -0.44
C MET A 213 0.16 11.01 0.72
N LYS A 214 -1.09 11.47 0.52
CA LYS A 214 -2.13 11.44 1.57
C LYS A 214 -2.49 10.00 1.97
N ALA A 215 -2.65 9.11 1.00
CA ALA A 215 -2.97 7.69 1.25
C ALA A 215 -1.84 6.98 2.01
N THR A 216 -0.59 7.21 1.61
CA THR A 216 0.59 6.62 2.27
C THR A 216 0.73 7.14 3.70
N THR A 217 0.63 8.45 3.91
CA THR A 217 0.70 9.05 5.26
C THR A 217 -0.41 8.53 6.17
N TRP A 218 -1.64 8.41 5.67
CA TRP A 218 -2.73 7.85 6.47
C TRP A 218 -2.44 6.40 6.88
N MET A 219 -2.05 5.52 5.94
CA MET A 219 -1.72 4.13 6.26
C MET A 219 -0.59 4.01 7.30
N GLU A 220 0.41 4.89 7.24
CA GLU A 220 1.49 4.95 8.24
C GLU A 220 1.01 5.33 9.65
N GLN A 221 -0.14 6.02 9.77
CA GLN A 221 -0.73 6.48 11.03
C GLN A 221 -1.86 5.58 11.55
N THR A 222 -2.54 4.86 10.66
CA THR A 222 -3.68 3.99 10.96
C THR A 222 -3.35 2.80 11.85
N GLY A 223 -2.10 2.32 11.79
CA GLY A 223 -1.52 1.36 12.72
C GLY A 223 -1.96 -0.10 12.63
N TYR A 224 -3.13 -0.38 12.06
CA TYR A 224 -3.49 -1.74 11.65
C TYR A 224 -3.12 -2.03 10.18
N VAL A 225 -2.68 -1.03 9.43
CA VAL A 225 -2.08 -1.21 8.10
C VAL A 225 -0.58 -1.43 8.27
N GLN A 226 -0.12 -2.66 8.04
CA GLN A 226 1.28 -3.06 8.27
C GLN A 226 2.14 -2.93 7.03
N ARG A 227 1.57 -3.12 5.84
CA ARG A 227 2.30 -3.04 4.58
C ARG A 227 1.45 -2.41 3.49
N ALA A 228 2.06 -1.61 2.64
CA ALA A 228 1.39 -1.01 1.50
C ALA A 228 2.31 -0.91 0.29
N SER A 229 1.78 -1.18 -0.91
CA SER A 229 2.54 -1.13 -2.16
C SER A 229 1.77 -0.36 -3.23
N TRP A 230 2.35 0.76 -3.66
CA TRP A 230 1.80 1.54 -4.76
C TRP A 230 2.03 0.81 -6.08
N LEU A 231 0.99 0.72 -6.92
CA LEU A 231 1.14 0.19 -8.28
C LEU A 231 1.88 1.21 -9.14
N GLY A 232 3.21 1.17 -9.09
CA GLY A 232 4.08 2.09 -9.83
C GLY A 232 5.34 1.48 -10.41
N CYS A 233 5.70 0.22 -10.12
CA CYS A 233 6.96 -0.35 -10.63
C CYS A 233 6.87 -0.77 -12.11
N PHE A 234 6.67 0.20 -12.99
CA PHE A 234 6.62 0.11 -14.44
C PHE A 234 7.04 1.45 -15.06
N LYS A 235 7.31 1.45 -16.37
CA LYS A 235 7.66 2.67 -17.11
C LYS A 235 6.40 3.42 -17.55
N VAL A 236 6.44 4.75 -17.54
CA VAL A 236 5.31 5.62 -17.93
C VAL A 236 4.75 5.36 -19.34
N ASN A 237 5.55 4.78 -20.23
CA ASN A 237 5.17 4.40 -21.60
C ASN A 237 4.84 2.91 -21.77
N SER A 238 4.85 2.13 -20.68
CA SER A 238 4.58 0.69 -20.68
C SER A 238 3.90 0.27 -19.36
N PRO A 239 2.68 0.78 -19.07
CA PRO A 239 1.91 0.32 -17.92
C PRO A 239 1.54 -1.17 -18.04
N PRO A 240 1.30 -1.86 -16.91
CA PRO A 240 0.98 -3.29 -16.90
C PRO A 240 -0.37 -3.61 -17.57
N ASP A 241 -1.30 -2.66 -17.55
CA ASP A 241 -2.61 -2.72 -18.20
C ASP A 241 -3.12 -1.32 -18.56
N SER A 242 -4.32 -1.23 -19.14
CA SER A 242 -4.99 0.03 -19.47
C SER A 242 -5.87 0.59 -18.35
N TYR A 243 -6.04 -0.15 -17.25
CA TYR A 243 -6.91 0.23 -16.14
C TYR A 243 -6.20 1.21 -15.20
N ALA A 244 -4.95 0.92 -14.84
CA ALA A 244 -4.12 1.83 -14.07
C ALA A 244 -3.67 3.03 -14.90
N SER A 245 -3.64 4.21 -14.29
CA SER A 245 -3.05 5.39 -14.92
C SER A 245 -1.56 5.16 -15.15
N ASN A 246 -1.09 5.40 -16.38
CA ASN A 246 0.33 5.32 -16.70
C ASN A 246 1.17 6.31 -15.89
N LYS A 247 0.55 7.39 -15.40
CA LYS A 247 1.14 8.39 -14.51
C LYS A 247 1.44 7.87 -13.10
N ASN A 248 0.92 6.71 -12.70
CA ASN A 248 1.34 6.04 -11.46
C ASN A 248 2.79 5.53 -11.53
N ALA A 249 3.39 5.44 -12.73
CA ALA A 249 4.72 4.90 -12.96
C ALA A 249 5.81 5.54 -12.11
N PHE A 250 6.73 4.71 -11.63
CA PHE A 250 7.95 5.09 -10.94
C PHE A 250 9.10 5.35 -11.90
N PHE A 251 9.03 4.83 -13.13
CA PHE A 251 10.10 4.95 -14.10
C PHE A 251 9.67 5.79 -15.31
N ASN A 252 10.57 6.62 -15.80
CA ASN A 252 10.47 7.23 -17.12
C ASN A 252 10.66 6.17 -18.21
N GLY A 253 10.35 6.51 -19.47
CA GLY A 253 10.52 5.59 -20.60
C GLY A 253 11.97 5.10 -20.80
N ASN A 254 12.95 5.88 -20.36
CA ASN A 254 14.38 5.54 -20.38
C ASN A 254 14.84 4.74 -19.14
N GLY A 255 13.95 4.47 -18.17
CA GLY A 255 14.27 3.76 -16.94
C GLY A 255 14.81 4.61 -15.78
N SER A 256 14.94 5.94 -15.92
CA SER A 256 15.27 6.80 -14.77
C SER A 256 14.08 6.92 -13.81
N LEU A 257 14.36 7.14 -12.52
CA LEU A 257 13.30 7.35 -11.53
C LEU A 257 12.56 8.66 -11.79
N ARG A 258 11.25 8.61 -11.54
CA ARG A 258 10.35 9.77 -11.49
C ARG A 258 10.29 10.33 -10.08
N ASP A 259 9.92 11.60 -9.95
CA ASP A 259 9.85 12.27 -8.65
C ASP A 259 8.88 11.57 -7.67
N LEU A 260 7.73 11.09 -8.16
CA LEU A 260 6.81 10.27 -7.36
C LEU A 260 7.51 9.06 -6.71
N ALA A 261 8.37 8.36 -7.45
CA ALA A 261 9.12 7.21 -6.94
C ALA A 261 10.14 7.62 -5.89
N TYR A 262 10.85 8.72 -6.13
CA TYR A 262 11.83 9.24 -5.19
C TYR A 262 11.16 9.60 -3.85
N TRP A 263 10.00 10.26 -3.89
CA TRP A 263 9.23 10.55 -2.68
C TRP A 263 8.85 9.26 -1.94
N TYR A 264 8.32 8.27 -2.66
CA TYR A 264 7.88 6.99 -2.08
C TYR A 264 9.03 6.19 -1.45
N ILE A 265 10.22 6.25 -2.03
CA ILE A 265 11.37 5.50 -1.51
C ILE A 265 12.01 6.25 -0.33
N TYR A 266 12.14 7.57 -0.37
CA TYR A 266 13.06 8.30 0.52
C TYR A 266 12.42 9.28 1.51
N THR A 267 11.11 9.53 1.48
CA THR A 267 10.46 10.54 2.35
C THR A 267 9.54 9.90 3.39
N SER A 268 9.76 10.11 4.70
CA SER A 268 8.86 9.62 5.79
C SER A 268 7.58 10.45 5.93
N GLY A 269 6.45 9.82 6.28
CA GLY A 269 5.17 10.50 6.52
C GLY A 269 4.94 11.05 7.94
N SER A 270 5.80 10.78 8.93
CA SER A 270 5.66 11.36 10.28
C SER A 270 6.35 12.73 10.40
N ASN A 271 5.56 13.80 10.28
CA ASN A 271 5.85 15.22 10.55
C ASN A 271 7.29 15.64 10.92
N SER A 272 7.82 16.58 10.13
CA SER A 272 8.40 17.78 10.73
C SER A 272 7.94 19.03 9.99
N LYS A 273 7.37 19.98 10.73
CA LYS A 273 7.31 21.41 10.38
C LYS A 273 8.73 22.03 10.32
N ARG A 274 9.70 21.29 9.79
CA ARG A 274 11.13 21.59 9.75
C ARG A 274 11.89 20.90 8.61
N ASP A 275 11.21 20.51 7.53
CA ASP A 275 11.88 20.42 6.23
C ASP A 275 11.43 21.59 5.37
N THR A 276 11.87 22.79 5.78
CA THR A 276 12.28 23.72 4.75
C THR A 276 13.37 23.00 3.95
N ILE A 277 13.05 22.65 2.70
CA ILE A 277 14.00 22.62 1.59
C ILE A 277 15.21 23.50 1.97
N PRO A 278 16.46 23.01 1.96
CA PRO A 278 17.60 23.79 2.45
C PRO A 278 17.82 25.03 1.56
N HIS A 279 17.10 26.11 1.88
CA HIS A 279 17.47 27.46 1.53
C HIS A 279 18.59 27.86 2.49
N HIS A 280 19.83 27.51 2.14
CA HIS A 280 21.00 28.11 2.78
C HIS A 280 21.01 29.61 2.51
N ARG A 281 20.43 30.36 3.45
CA ARG A 281 20.41 31.81 3.49
C ARG A 281 21.77 32.30 4.01
N HIS A 282 22.76 32.43 3.12
CA HIS A 282 23.87 33.32 3.39
C HIS A 282 23.51 34.73 2.94
N GLN A 283 22.98 35.50 3.89
CA GLN A 283 22.86 36.94 3.79
C GLN A 283 24.26 37.56 3.85
N ARG A 284 24.78 37.99 2.70
CA ARG A 284 25.69 39.14 2.64
C ARG A 284 25.22 40.04 1.51
N SER A 285 24.83 41.25 1.92
CA SER A 285 24.29 42.35 1.14
C SER A 285 25.17 42.78 -0.03
N LEU A 286 24.59 42.85 -1.23
CA LEU A 286 25.00 43.75 -2.31
C LEU A 286 23.73 44.30 -3.01
N PRO A 287 23.67 45.60 -3.34
CA PRO A 287 22.48 46.23 -3.91
C PRO A 287 22.45 46.13 -5.44
N GLY A 288 21.30 45.70 -5.97
CA GLY A 288 20.92 45.85 -7.38
C GLY A 288 21.20 44.63 -8.27
N MET A 289 20.17 43.85 -8.60
CA MET A 289 19.91 43.29 -9.94
C MET A 289 18.67 42.37 -9.94
N VAL A 290 17.71 42.73 -10.79
CA VAL A 290 16.89 41.92 -11.71
C VAL A 290 16.34 40.57 -11.22
N HIS A 291 15.01 40.42 -11.32
CA HIS A 291 14.27 39.15 -11.22
C HIS A 291 14.88 38.06 -12.12
N VAL A 292 15.34 36.96 -11.53
CA VAL A 292 15.78 35.74 -12.24
C VAL A 292 14.78 34.62 -11.91
N PRO A 293 14.30 33.82 -12.90
CA PRO A 293 13.37 32.72 -12.66
C PRO A 293 14.01 31.64 -11.78
N ARG A 294 13.17 30.96 -10.99
CA ARG A 294 13.53 29.86 -10.08
C ARG A 294 14.08 28.67 -10.89
N SER A 295 15.38 28.61 -11.13
CA SER A 295 16.02 27.42 -11.75
C SER A 295 16.05 26.26 -10.76
N GLY A 296 15.60 25.09 -11.23
CA GLY A 296 15.36 23.88 -10.46
C GLY A 296 16.58 23.33 -9.72
N VAL A 297 16.31 22.74 -8.56
CA VAL A 297 17.22 21.82 -7.88
C VAL A 297 17.11 20.49 -8.62
N VAL A 298 18.15 20.14 -9.38
CA VAL A 298 18.23 18.85 -10.08
C VAL A 298 18.59 17.78 -9.06
N HIS A 299 17.63 16.95 -8.69
CA HIS A 299 17.91 15.74 -7.91
C HIS A 299 18.47 14.65 -8.84
N THR A 300 19.32 13.76 -8.32
CA THR A 300 19.89 12.64 -9.10
C THR A 300 19.56 11.31 -8.41
N ASP A 301 19.34 10.26 -9.20
CA ASP A 301 19.20 8.88 -8.70
C ASP A 301 20.54 8.34 -8.19
N LEU A 302 20.54 7.10 -7.69
CA LEU A 302 21.75 6.45 -7.14
C LEU A 302 22.89 6.30 -8.16
N ASP A 303 22.61 6.37 -9.45
CA ASP A 303 23.59 6.29 -10.52
C ASP A 303 23.94 7.67 -11.10
N GLY A 304 23.50 8.76 -10.43
CA GLY A 304 23.75 10.13 -10.85
C GLY A 304 22.85 10.63 -12.00
N ALA A 305 21.82 9.88 -12.39
CA ALA A 305 20.90 10.31 -13.43
C ALA A 305 19.89 11.31 -12.89
N THR A 306 19.62 12.39 -13.62
CA THR A 306 18.64 13.41 -13.22
C THR A 306 17.26 12.79 -12.97
N ILE A 307 16.71 13.05 -11.77
CA ILE A 307 15.30 12.88 -11.44
C ILE A 307 14.57 14.02 -12.14
N ILE A 308 13.67 13.64 -13.05
CA ILE A 308 12.94 14.58 -13.88
C ILE A 308 11.69 14.99 -13.11
N ASP A 309 11.49 16.31 -12.99
CA ASP A 309 10.27 16.84 -12.41
C ASP A 309 9.09 16.49 -13.30
N ASP A 310 8.02 16.09 -12.65
CA ASP A 310 6.87 15.40 -13.17
C ASP A 310 5.88 16.42 -13.80
N GLU A 311 6.39 17.51 -14.39
CA GLU A 311 5.60 18.58 -14.98
C GLU A 311 4.91 18.09 -16.26
N ASP A 312 3.58 17.99 -16.18
CA ASP A 312 2.71 17.59 -17.27
C ASP A 312 2.30 18.83 -18.07
N THR A 313 2.33 18.75 -19.39
CA THR A 313 1.57 19.68 -20.23
C THR A 313 0.11 19.27 -20.09
N PHE A 314 -0.59 19.85 -19.10
CA PHE A 314 -1.97 19.51 -18.77
C PHE A 314 -2.87 19.63 -20.01
N GLU A 315 -3.22 18.50 -20.62
CA GLU A 315 -4.27 18.41 -21.63
C GLU A 315 -5.57 18.02 -20.93
N PRO A 316 -6.64 18.84 -21.01
CA PRO A 316 -7.89 18.54 -20.34
C PRO A 316 -8.54 17.28 -20.94
N TYR A 317 -8.63 16.23 -20.13
CA TYR A 317 -9.31 14.99 -20.50
C TYR A 317 -10.82 15.23 -20.60
N GLN A 318 -11.46 14.83 -21.69
CA GLN A 318 -12.87 15.15 -21.94
C GLN A 318 -13.87 14.20 -21.27
N ASP A 319 -13.43 13.04 -20.79
CA ASP A 319 -14.30 12.01 -20.20
C ASP A 319 -13.74 11.48 -18.86
N ILE A 320 -13.77 12.33 -17.82
CA ILE A 320 -13.33 11.95 -16.47
C ILE A 320 -14.40 11.09 -15.80
N VAL A 321 -14.03 9.86 -15.41
CA VAL A 321 -14.89 8.95 -14.66
C VAL A 321 -14.60 9.08 -13.16
N GLU A 322 -15.56 9.66 -12.42
CA GLU A 322 -15.41 9.86 -10.98
C GLU A 322 -15.62 8.58 -10.15
N CYS A 323 -16.36 7.60 -10.66
CA CYS A 323 -16.58 6.32 -9.99
C CYS A 323 -16.93 5.27 -11.04
N ASP A 324 -15.96 4.42 -11.37
CA ASP A 324 -16.10 3.32 -12.33
C ASP A 324 -16.92 2.15 -11.75
N ASP A 325 -17.08 1.08 -12.54
CA ASP A 325 -17.85 -0.10 -12.14
C ASP A 325 -17.34 -0.73 -10.83
N TYR A 326 -16.02 -0.81 -10.62
CA TYR A 326 -15.46 -1.35 -9.38
C TYR A 326 -15.71 -0.43 -8.19
N CYS A 327 -15.65 0.88 -8.38
CA CYS A 327 -16.04 1.85 -7.37
C CYS A 327 -17.52 1.69 -6.97
N GLN A 328 -18.44 1.53 -7.94
CA GLN A 328 -19.85 1.32 -7.65
C GLN A 328 -20.10 -0.01 -6.93
N LEU A 329 -19.47 -1.09 -7.41
CA LEU A 329 -19.57 -2.42 -6.79
C LEU A 329 -19.04 -2.42 -5.35
N ARG A 330 -17.96 -1.68 -5.09
CA ARG A 330 -17.39 -1.51 -3.75
C ARG A 330 -18.33 -0.75 -2.83
N LYS A 331 -18.92 0.37 -3.30
CA LYS A 331 -19.92 1.13 -2.54
C LYS A 331 -21.10 0.24 -2.14
N ALA A 332 -21.68 -0.46 -3.11
CA ALA A 332 -22.79 -1.40 -2.85
C ALA A 332 -22.40 -2.52 -1.89
N SER A 333 -21.18 -3.05 -2.00
CA SER A 333 -20.69 -4.09 -1.08
C SER A 333 -20.53 -3.58 0.35
N ILE A 334 -20.05 -2.36 0.54
CA ILE A 334 -19.90 -1.73 1.86
C ILE A 334 -21.27 -1.38 2.44
N GLU A 335 -22.20 -0.84 1.65
CA GLU A 335 -23.57 -0.54 2.11
C GLU A 335 -24.30 -1.80 2.59
N LYS A 336 -24.21 -2.90 1.83
CA LYS A 336 -24.76 -4.19 2.25
C LYS A 336 -24.13 -4.69 3.55
N PHE A 337 -22.82 -4.46 3.71
CA PHE A 337 -22.10 -4.81 4.93
C PHE A 337 -22.58 -3.97 6.13
N GLU A 338 -22.66 -2.65 5.99
CA GLU A 338 -23.13 -1.74 7.03
C GLU A 338 -24.59 -2.00 7.42
N ALA A 339 -25.44 -2.38 6.46
CA ALA A 339 -26.81 -2.79 6.75
C ALA A 339 -26.89 -4.06 7.61
N LYS A 340 -25.90 -4.96 7.51
CA LYS A 340 -25.85 -6.23 8.25
C LYS A 340 -25.16 -6.10 9.60
N TYR A 341 -24.12 -5.27 9.71
CA TYR A 341 -23.22 -5.21 10.87
C TYR A 341 -23.21 -3.85 11.59
N GLY A 342 -24.01 -2.90 11.13
CA GLY A 342 -24.00 -1.53 11.62
C GLY A 342 -22.99 -0.65 10.87
N ARG A 343 -23.24 0.66 10.90
CA ARG A 343 -22.42 1.65 10.19
C ARG A 343 -20.98 1.65 10.72
N LEU A 344 -20.05 1.84 9.80
CA LEU A 344 -18.69 2.21 10.14
C LEU A 344 -18.74 3.69 10.48
N VAL A 345 -18.73 4.03 11.76
CA VAL A 345 -18.58 5.43 12.17
C VAL A 345 -17.12 5.77 11.91
N ASP A 346 -16.88 6.70 11.00
CA ASP A 346 -15.55 7.24 10.73
C ASP A 346 -15.15 8.07 11.95
N GLU A 347 -14.42 7.49 12.90
CA GLU A 347 -13.87 8.23 14.05
C GLU A 347 -12.86 9.32 13.64
N GLU A 348 -12.47 9.38 12.35
CA GLU A 348 -11.47 10.31 11.82
C GLU A 348 -12.04 11.33 10.79
N ALA A 349 -13.36 11.39 10.59
CA ALA A 349 -13.94 12.34 9.63
C ALA A 349 -14.03 13.79 10.14
N ASP A 350 -13.76 14.05 11.42
CA ASP A 350 -13.92 15.38 12.04
C ASP A 350 -12.66 16.26 11.98
N ASP A 351 -11.47 15.72 11.69
CA ASP A 351 -10.22 16.50 11.77
C ASP A 351 -9.93 17.36 10.51
N ASP A 352 -10.59 17.09 9.39
CA ASP A 352 -10.37 17.84 8.13
C ASP A 352 -11.25 19.10 8.00
N GLU A 353 -12.25 19.32 8.87
CA GLU A 353 -13.13 20.51 8.80
C GLU A 353 -12.62 21.71 9.63
N GLU A 354 -11.72 21.49 10.59
CA GLU A 354 -11.25 22.57 11.49
C GLU A 354 -10.11 23.42 10.88
N ALA A 355 -9.46 22.95 9.81
CA ALA A 355 -8.36 23.68 9.16
C ALA A 355 -8.80 24.84 8.23
N THR A 356 -10.10 25.02 8.00
CA THR A 356 -10.66 26.12 7.18
C THR A 356 -11.27 27.27 7.97
N LYS A 357 -11.14 27.27 9.30
CA LYS A 357 -11.57 28.39 10.15
C LYS A 357 -10.47 28.81 11.13
N ALA A 358 -9.38 29.38 10.59
CA ALA A 358 -8.44 30.20 11.37
C ALA A 358 -7.83 31.30 10.51
#